data_AF-H2Y168-F1
#
_entry.id   AF-H2Y168-F1
#
_cell.length_a   1.000
_cell.length_b   1.000
_cell.length_c   1.000
_cell.angle_alpha   90.00
_cell.angle_beta   90.00
_cell.angle_gamma   90.00
#
_symmetry.space_group_name_H-M   'P 1'
#
loop_
_entity.id
_entity.type
_entity.pdbx_description
1 polymer ?
#
loop_
_entity_poly.entity_id
_entity_poly.type
_entity_poly.pdbx_seq_one_letter_code
_entity_poly.pdbx_strand_id
1 'polypeptide(L)'
;ISQEMLQEKANRWQQLQSKRYAEKRKFGFVDPQKEDMPPEHVRKIIKNHGDMTNRKFRHDKRVYLGALKYMPHAVLKLMENMPMPWEQIRDVQVIYHITGAITFVNEIPWVIEPAYIAQWGTMWIMMRREKRDRRHFKRMRFPPFDDEEPPLDYADNILDVEPLEPIQMELDPDEDAAVIDWFYDNKPLQDDSKFVNGPTYRKWHLTLPQLSALYRMANQLITDLVDDNYFYLFDLKAFFTSKALNQAIPGGPKFEPLIRDNTLMDEDWNEFNDINKIIIRQQIRTEYKIAFPYLYNNLPKFVHLAWYHTPNVVFIKTEDPDLPAYYFDPIINPISHRHGVKSVESGLEEDVESLELPEYVQPLLQETPLYSDNTANGIALLWAPRPFNLRSSRTRRAVDVPLVKTWYREHCPAGQPVKVRVSYQKLLKCYVLNALKQRPPKPQKKRYLFRSFKATKFFQSTKLDWVEVGLQVTRQVGKVVGLNKQ
;
A
#
# COMPACT_ATOMS: atom_id res chain seq x y z
N ILE A 1 -43.89 38.79 -52.91
CA ILE A 1 -43.84 37.91 -51.73
C ILE A 1 -44.53 38.66 -50.59
N SER A 2 -45.57 38.11 -49.95
CA SER A 2 -46.24 38.79 -48.84
C SER A 2 -45.30 38.89 -47.62
N GLN A 3 -45.49 39.89 -46.76
CA GLN A 3 -44.70 40.04 -45.53
C GLN A 3 -44.78 38.80 -44.63
N GLU A 4 -45.93 38.15 -44.61
CA GLU A 4 -46.18 36.92 -43.87
C GLU A 4 -45.29 35.75 -44.33
N MET A 5 -45.12 35.57 -45.65
CA MET A 5 -44.21 34.55 -46.20
C MET A 5 -42.73 34.84 -45.89
N LEU A 6 -42.34 36.12 -45.80
CA LEU A 6 -40.98 36.51 -45.41
C LEU A 6 -40.72 36.24 -43.93
N GLN A 7 -41.69 36.52 -43.06
CA GLN A 7 -41.61 36.26 -41.63
C GLN A 7 -41.56 34.75 -41.34
N GLU A 8 -42.34 33.95 -42.05
CA GLU A 8 -42.29 32.49 -41.94
C GLU A 8 -40.93 31.94 -42.42
N LYS A 9 -40.38 32.49 -43.51
CA LYS A 9 -39.04 32.14 -44.00
C LYS A 9 -37.95 32.52 -43.00
N ALA A 10 -38.05 33.69 -42.35
CA ALA A 10 -37.13 34.13 -41.31
C ALA A 10 -37.20 33.21 -40.07
N ASN A 11 -38.40 32.84 -39.63
CA ASN A 11 -38.59 31.91 -38.52
C ASN A 11 -38.01 30.52 -38.83
N ARG A 12 -38.26 29.99 -40.03
CA ARG A 12 -37.66 28.73 -40.49
C ARG A 12 -36.13 28.81 -40.54
N TRP A 13 -35.58 29.93 -41.00
CA TRP A 13 -34.13 30.17 -41.00
C TRP A 13 -33.56 30.21 -39.58
N GLN A 14 -34.21 30.92 -38.65
CA GLN A 14 -33.78 30.99 -37.26
C GLN A 14 -33.82 29.63 -36.56
N GLN A 15 -34.88 28.84 -36.78
CA GLN A 15 -34.97 27.46 -36.27
C GLN A 15 -33.91 26.55 -36.86
N LEU A 16 -33.60 26.71 -38.14
CA LEU A 16 -32.58 25.92 -38.83
C LEU A 16 -31.18 26.29 -38.34
N GLN A 17 -30.87 27.57 -38.17
CA GLN A 17 -29.58 28.07 -37.68
C GLN A 17 -29.35 27.71 -36.22
N SER A 18 -30.34 27.91 -35.35
CA SER A 18 -30.26 27.51 -33.93
C SER A 18 -30.04 26.01 -33.76
N LYS A 19 -30.72 25.17 -34.56
CA LYS A 19 -30.48 23.70 -34.54
C LYS A 19 -29.15 23.30 -35.14
N ARG A 20 -28.69 23.98 -36.21
CA ARG A 20 -27.45 23.67 -36.92
C ARG A 20 -26.21 24.03 -36.10
N TYR A 21 -26.22 25.19 -35.44
CA TYR A 21 -25.12 25.70 -34.62
C TYR A 21 -25.36 25.53 -33.10
N ALA A 22 -26.25 24.60 -32.73
CA ALA A 22 -26.42 24.19 -31.34
C ALA A 22 -25.09 23.65 -30.78
N GLU A 23 -24.85 23.85 -29.48
CA GLU A 23 -23.58 23.48 -28.85
C GLU A 23 -23.21 22.00 -29.02
N LYS A 24 -24.22 21.12 -29.01
CA LYS A 24 -24.08 19.68 -29.28
C LYS A 24 -23.58 19.30 -30.68
N ARG A 25 -23.54 20.25 -31.62
CA ARG A 25 -23.07 20.05 -32.99
C ARG A 25 -21.69 20.68 -33.26
N LYS A 26 -21.07 21.29 -32.24
CA LYS A 26 -19.69 21.80 -32.36
C LYS A 26 -18.74 20.63 -32.66
N PHE A 27 -17.75 20.87 -33.53
CA PHE A 27 -16.70 19.87 -33.78
C PHE A 27 -15.90 19.63 -32.50
N GLY A 28 -15.70 18.37 -32.13
CA GLY A 28 -15.10 17.99 -30.84
C GLY A 28 -16.08 17.96 -29.66
N PHE A 29 -17.40 18.13 -29.90
CA PHE A 29 -18.41 17.85 -28.87
C PHE A 29 -18.35 16.37 -28.49
N VAL A 30 -18.25 16.11 -27.19
CA VAL A 30 -18.29 14.77 -26.61
C VAL A 30 -19.67 14.60 -25.99
N ASP A 31 -20.39 13.58 -26.45
CA ASP A 31 -21.69 13.23 -25.88
C ASP A 31 -21.57 12.97 -24.37
N PRO A 32 -22.65 13.20 -23.61
CA PRO A 32 -22.66 12.99 -22.17
C PRO A 32 -22.19 11.57 -21.81
N GLN A 33 -21.50 11.49 -20.68
CA GLN A 33 -20.97 10.24 -20.16
C GLN A 33 -22.12 9.24 -19.94
N LYS A 34 -21.88 7.96 -20.23
CA LYS A 34 -22.83 6.90 -19.87
C LYS A 34 -23.02 6.85 -18.36
N GLU A 35 -24.26 7.12 -17.97
CA GLU A 35 -24.77 6.97 -16.62
C GLU A 35 -24.90 5.49 -16.23
N ASP A 36 -25.00 5.26 -14.93
CA ASP A 36 -25.14 3.92 -14.38
C ASP A 36 -26.58 3.41 -14.55
N MET A 37 -26.70 2.15 -14.96
CA MET A 37 -27.97 1.44 -15.09
C MET A 37 -28.44 0.93 -13.72
N PRO A 38 -29.75 0.73 -13.52
CA PRO A 38 -30.26 0.09 -12.31
C PRO A 38 -29.66 -1.32 -12.11
N PRO A 39 -29.28 -1.70 -10.88
CA PRO A 39 -28.65 -3.00 -10.60
C PRO A 39 -29.53 -4.20 -10.96
N GLU A 40 -30.86 -4.04 -10.91
CA GLU A 40 -31.83 -5.06 -11.29
C GLU A 40 -31.73 -5.44 -12.77
N HIS A 41 -31.26 -4.52 -13.61
CA HIS A 41 -31.13 -4.75 -15.04
C HIS A 41 -30.16 -5.90 -15.33
N VAL A 42 -28.96 -5.86 -14.73
CA VAL A 42 -27.96 -6.93 -14.91
C VAL A 42 -28.36 -8.22 -14.20
N ARG A 43 -28.96 -8.13 -13.01
CA ARG A 43 -29.53 -9.30 -12.28
C ARG A 43 -30.52 -10.07 -13.16
N LYS A 44 -31.48 -9.35 -13.74
CA LYS A 44 -32.52 -9.92 -14.61
C LYS A 44 -31.94 -10.52 -15.89
N ILE A 45 -30.95 -9.86 -16.51
CA ILE A 45 -30.28 -10.40 -17.69
C ILE A 45 -29.61 -11.75 -17.36
N ILE A 46 -28.84 -11.81 -16.27
CA ILE A 46 -28.09 -13.01 -15.90
C ILE A 46 -29.02 -14.16 -15.50
N LYS A 47 -30.12 -13.86 -14.78
CA LYS A 47 -31.16 -14.83 -14.41
C LYS A 47 -31.87 -15.38 -15.64
N ASN A 48 -32.28 -14.51 -16.58
CA ASN A 48 -32.96 -14.92 -17.82
C ASN A 48 -32.10 -15.80 -18.74
N HIS A 49 -30.80 -15.53 -18.84
CA HIS A 49 -29.90 -16.33 -19.69
C HIS A 49 -29.63 -17.73 -19.09
N GLY A 50 -29.82 -17.91 -17.78
CA GLY A 50 -29.72 -19.22 -17.12
C GLY A 50 -28.43 -19.95 -17.49
N ASP A 51 -28.51 -21.23 -17.82
CA ASP A 51 -27.40 -22.08 -18.28
C ASP A 51 -27.17 -22.07 -19.81
N MET A 52 -27.82 -21.16 -20.54
CA MET A 52 -27.78 -21.08 -22.01
C MET A 52 -28.34 -22.32 -22.74
N THR A 53 -29.16 -23.16 -22.09
CA THR A 53 -29.86 -24.28 -22.76
C THR A 53 -31.02 -23.80 -23.63
N ASN A 54 -31.67 -22.69 -23.26
CA ASN A 54 -32.83 -22.17 -23.97
C ASN A 54 -32.47 -21.66 -25.38
N ARG A 55 -33.21 -22.16 -26.39
CA ARG A 55 -33.04 -21.80 -27.81
C ARG A 55 -33.20 -20.30 -28.08
N LYS A 56 -33.94 -19.57 -27.25
CA LYS A 56 -34.12 -18.11 -27.35
C LYS A 56 -32.80 -17.35 -27.39
N PHE A 57 -31.80 -17.80 -26.64
CA PHE A 57 -30.49 -17.13 -26.50
C PHE A 57 -29.39 -17.78 -27.35
N ARG A 58 -29.75 -18.53 -28.41
CA ARG A 58 -28.79 -19.24 -29.27
C ARG A 58 -27.75 -18.31 -29.91
N HIS A 59 -28.17 -17.10 -30.30
CA HIS A 59 -27.29 -16.12 -30.95
C HIS A 59 -26.22 -15.59 -29.98
N ASP A 60 -26.52 -15.55 -28.69
CA ASP A 60 -25.62 -15.01 -27.67
C ASP A 60 -24.54 -16.01 -27.24
N LYS A 61 -24.71 -17.32 -27.51
CA LYS A 61 -23.69 -18.36 -27.20
C LYS A 61 -22.31 -18.03 -27.75
N ARG A 62 -22.25 -17.49 -28.98
CA ARG A 62 -20.99 -17.06 -29.62
C ARG A 62 -20.29 -15.96 -28.82
N VAL A 63 -21.06 -15.03 -28.25
CA VAL A 63 -20.54 -13.92 -27.46
C VAL A 63 -19.98 -14.41 -26.12
N TYR A 64 -20.68 -15.33 -25.46
CA TYR A 64 -20.21 -15.96 -24.22
C TYR A 64 -18.89 -16.70 -24.42
N LEU A 65 -18.75 -17.49 -25.50
CA LEU A 65 -17.49 -18.15 -25.85
C LEU A 65 -16.36 -17.13 -26.13
N GLY A 66 -16.67 -16.04 -26.85
CA GLY A 66 -15.71 -14.96 -27.11
C GLY A 66 -15.25 -14.22 -25.84
N ALA A 67 -16.11 -14.15 -24.83
CA ALA A 67 -15.81 -13.48 -23.55
C ALA A 67 -14.78 -14.26 -22.71
N LEU A 68 -14.61 -15.57 -22.93
CA LEU A 68 -13.63 -16.41 -22.23
C LEU A 68 -12.22 -15.81 -22.23
N LYS A 69 -11.83 -15.20 -23.36
CA LYS A 69 -10.53 -14.54 -23.55
C LYS A 69 -10.24 -13.48 -22.47
N TYR A 70 -11.27 -12.81 -21.98
CA TYR A 70 -11.14 -11.74 -20.99
C TYR A 70 -11.46 -12.19 -19.55
N MET A 71 -11.81 -13.46 -19.35
CA MET A 71 -12.15 -14.00 -18.04
C MET A 71 -11.02 -13.85 -17.00
N PRO A 72 -9.72 -14.08 -17.34
CA PRO A 72 -8.64 -13.83 -16.38
C PRO A 72 -8.57 -12.38 -15.90
N HIS A 73 -8.94 -11.41 -16.75
CA HIS A 73 -8.98 -10.00 -16.37
C HIS A 73 -10.18 -9.71 -15.44
N ALA A 74 -11.32 -10.36 -15.64
CA ALA A 74 -12.47 -10.25 -14.73
C ALA A 74 -12.12 -10.80 -13.33
N VAL A 75 -11.50 -11.99 -13.27
CA VAL A 75 -11.05 -12.62 -12.02
C VAL A 75 -10.02 -11.75 -11.30
N LEU A 76 -9.03 -11.21 -12.02
CA LEU A 76 -8.04 -10.30 -11.43
C LEU A 76 -8.71 -9.09 -10.76
N LYS A 77 -9.66 -8.45 -11.43
CA LYS A 77 -10.35 -7.26 -10.90
C LYS A 77 -11.31 -7.59 -9.76
N LEU A 78 -11.92 -8.76 -9.77
CA LEU A 78 -12.75 -9.26 -8.67
C LEU A 78 -11.89 -9.47 -7.41
N MET A 79 -10.78 -10.21 -7.53
CA MET A 79 -9.89 -10.51 -6.40
C MET A 79 -9.14 -9.28 -5.88
N GLU A 80 -8.79 -8.33 -6.76
CA GLU A 80 -8.14 -7.07 -6.35
C GLU A 80 -9.05 -6.23 -5.44
N ASN A 81 -10.38 -6.33 -5.59
CA ASN A 81 -11.35 -5.52 -4.83
C ASN A 81 -12.06 -6.30 -3.71
N MET A 82 -11.48 -7.40 -3.23
CA MET A 82 -12.04 -8.20 -2.12
C MET A 82 -12.32 -7.32 -0.88
N PRO A 83 -13.53 -7.40 -0.27
CA PRO A 83 -13.86 -6.67 0.95
C PRO A 83 -12.85 -6.94 2.06
N MET A 84 -12.54 -5.91 2.84
CA MET A 84 -11.62 -6.04 3.97
C MET A 84 -12.37 -6.56 5.20
N PRO A 85 -11.70 -7.20 6.18
CA PRO A 85 -12.40 -7.85 7.31
C PRO A 85 -13.22 -6.92 8.22
N TRP A 86 -12.97 -5.61 8.17
CA TRP A 86 -13.72 -4.59 8.90
C TRP A 86 -14.94 -4.05 8.14
N GLU A 87 -15.14 -4.51 6.89
CA GLU A 87 -16.29 -4.15 6.06
C GLU A 87 -17.29 -5.31 5.99
N GLN A 88 -18.58 -5.00 6.09
CA GLN A 88 -19.64 -5.99 5.88
C GLN A 88 -19.98 -6.15 4.40
N ILE A 89 -20.26 -5.02 3.75
CA ILE A 89 -20.71 -4.95 2.36
C ILE A 89 -19.77 -3.99 1.62
N ARG A 90 -19.39 -4.37 0.40
CA ARG A 90 -18.63 -3.50 -0.48
C ARG A 90 -19.32 -3.42 -1.83
N ASP A 91 -20.00 -2.30 -2.04
CA ASP A 91 -20.47 -1.95 -3.38
C ASP A 91 -19.30 -1.54 -4.27
N VAL A 92 -19.18 -2.20 -5.41
CA VAL A 92 -18.17 -1.91 -6.43
C VAL A 92 -18.82 -1.46 -7.74
N GLN A 93 -18.13 -0.54 -8.43
CA GLN A 93 -18.47 -0.15 -9.78
C GLN A 93 -18.16 -1.28 -10.76
N VAL A 94 -19.15 -1.60 -11.58
CA VAL A 94 -19.12 -2.75 -12.48
C VAL A 94 -19.33 -2.30 -13.92
N ILE A 95 -18.62 -2.93 -14.84
CA ILE A 95 -18.90 -2.87 -16.28
C ILE A 95 -19.28 -4.26 -16.73
N TYR A 96 -20.48 -4.41 -17.28
CA TYR A 96 -21.01 -5.70 -17.73
C TYR A 96 -21.43 -5.63 -19.19
N HIS A 97 -21.33 -6.78 -19.88
CA HIS A 97 -21.81 -6.90 -21.25
C HIS A 97 -23.35 -6.91 -21.30
N ILE A 98 -23.97 -6.29 -22.29
CA ILE A 98 -25.44 -6.18 -22.41
C ILE A 98 -26.19 -7.52 -22.41
N THR A 99 -25.53 -8.61 -22.80
CA THR A 99 -26.09 -9.98 -22.77
C THR A 99 -25.75 -10.75 -21.48
N GLY A 100 -25.05 -10.14 -20.53
CA GLY A 100 -24.58 -10.80 -19.31
C GLY A 100 -23.40 -11.76 -19.51
N ALA A 101 -22.74 -11.72 -20.68
CA ALA A 101 -21.65 -12.63 -21.04
C ALA A 101 -20.44 -12.57 -20.10
N ILE A 102 -20.09 -11.36 -19.64
CA ILE A 102 -19.00 -11.14 -18.70
C ILE A 102 -19.26 -9.88 -17.89
N THR A 103 -18.84 -9.93 -16.62
CA THR A 103 -18.92 -8.83 -15.66
C THR A 103 -17.51 -8.49 -15.19
N PHE A 104 -17.12 -7.20 -15.25
CA PHE A 104 -15.83 -6.70 -14.76
C PHE A 104 -16.04 -5.72 -13.60
N VAL A 105 -15.25 -5.85 -12.54
CA VAL A 105 -15.12 -4.78 -11.55
C VAL A 105 -14.24 -3.66 -12.12
N ASN A 106 -14.80 -2.45 -12.24
CA ASN A 106 -14.17 -1.26 -12.79
C ASN A 106 -13.64 -0.31 -11.70
N GLU A 107 -13.07 -0.87 -10.64
CA GLU A 107 -12.45 -0.10 -9.56
C GLU A 107 -11.00 -0.51 -9.33
N ILE A 108 -10.19 0.43 -8.87
CA ILE A 108 -8.85 0.17 -8.34
C ILE A 108 -8.91 0.53 -6.85
N PRO A 109 -8.52 -0.38 -5.95
CA PRO A 109 -8.65 -0.16 -4.50
C PRO A 109 -7.56 0.81 -4.02
N TRP A 110 -7.83 2.10 -4.11
CA TRP A 110 -6.97 3.15 -3.56
C TRP A 110 -7.20 3.25 -2.05
N VAL A 111 -6.12 3.17 -1.30
CA VAL A 111 -6.13 3.27 0.16
C VAL A 111 -5.16 4.33 0.63
N ILE A 112 -5.48 5.00 1.74
CA ILE A 112 -4.55 5.87 2.46
C ILE A 112 -3.59 4.95 3.21
N GLU A 113 -2.29 5.04 2.88
CA GLU A 113 -1.27 4.11 3.39
C GLU A 113 -1.22 4.03 4.94
N PRO A 114 -1.14 5.13 5.70
CA PRO A 114 -1.13 5.06 7.17
C PRO A 114 -2.42 4.49 7.75
N ALA A 115 -3.59 4.89 7.23
CA ALA A 115 -4.88 4.39 7.68
C ALA A 115 -5.03 2.89 7.42
N TYR A 116 -4.62 2.41 6.24
CA TYR A 116 -4.68 1.00 5.89
C TYR A 116 -3.78 0.11 6.77
N ILE A 117 -2.57 0.59 7.10
CA ILE A 117 -1.68 -0.13 8.02
C ILE A 117 -2.28 -0.16 9.43
N ALA A 118 -2.84 0.96 9.90
CA ALA A 118 -3.51 1.03 11.20
C ALA A 118 -4.73 0.11 11.28
N GLN A 119 -5.60 0.08 10.25
CA GLN A 119 -6.74 -0.84 10.16
C GLN A 119 -6.27 -2.29 10.32
N TRP A 120 -5.25 -2.71 9.57
CA TRP A 120 -4.65 -4.05 9.73
C TRP A 120 -3.97 -4.26 11.10
N GLY A 121 -3.45 -3.21 11.72
CA GLY A 121 -2.93 -3.23 13.08
C GLY A 121 -4.01 -3.57 14.11
N THR A 122 -5.19 -2.93 14.00
CA THR A 122 -6.34 -3.27 14.83
C THR A 122 -6.86 -4.68 14.56
N MET A 123 -6.86 -5.13 13.29
CA MET A 123 -7.23 -6.51 12.94
C MET A 123 -6.30 -7.52 13.60
N TRP A 124 -4.99 -7.23 13.63
CA TRP A 124 -4.01 -8.09 14.29
C TRP A 124 -4.29 -8.25 15.78
N ILE A 125 -4.64 -7.16 16.47
CA ILE A 125 -5.00 -7.18 17.89
C ILE A 125 -6.27 -7.99 18.11
N MET A 126 -7.35 -7.68 17.37
CA MET A 126 -8.64 -8.34 17.51
C MET A 126 -8.58 -9.83 17.20
N MET A 127 -7.92 -10.23 16.11
CA MET A 127 -7.75 -11.63 15.75
C MET A 127 -6.93 -12.41 16.78
N ARG A 128 -5.92 -11.77 17.41
CA ARG A 128 -5.12 -12.40 18.48
C ARG A 128 -5.93 -12.57 19.76
N ARG A 129 -6.70 -11.56 20.16
CA ARG A 129 -7.61 -11.62 21.32
C ARG A 129 -8.66 -12.72 21.11
N GLU A 130 -9.34 -12.72 19.98
CA GLU A 130 -10.37 -13.70 19.65
C GLU A 130 -9.82 -15.14 19.65
N LYS A 131 -8.62 -15.35 19.09
CA LYS A 131 -7.96 -16.67 19.09
C LYS A 131 -7.53 -17.13 20.49
N ARG A 132 -7.18 -16.20 21.38
CA ARG A 132 -6.83 -16.50 22.79
C ARG A 132 -8.09 -16.86 23.59
N ASP A 133 -9.17 -16.11 23.40
CA ASP A 133 -10.36 -16.18 24.25
C ASP A 133 -11.33 -17.28 23.80
N ARG A 134 -11.39 -17.59 22.50
CA ARG A 134 -12.26 -18.65 21.97
C ARG A 134 -11.70 -20.04 22.27
N ARG A 135 -12.44 -20.83 23.06
CA ARG A 135 -12.09 -22.22 23.44
C ARG A 135 -11.96 -23.17 22.24
N HIS A 136 -12.87 -23.10 21.27
CA HIS A 136 -12.88 -23.96 20.10
C HIS A 136 -13.01 -23.13 18.82
N PHE A 137 -11.89 -22.96 18.11
CA PHE A 137 -11.87 -22.28 16.81
C PHE A 137 -12.06 -23.31 15.69
N LYS A 138 -13.31 -23.48 15.24
CA LYS A 138 -13.65 -24.36 14.11
C LYS A 138 -13.35 -23.65 12.79
N ARG A 139 -12.43 -24.19 12.00
CA ARG A 139 -12.16 -23.71 10.63
C ARG A 139 -13.30 -24.12 9.70
N MET A 140 -13.60 -23.27 8.71
CA MET A 140 -14.51 -23.62 7.63
C MET A 140 -14.00 -24.83 6.85
N ARG A 141 -14.93 -25.60 6.26
CA ARG A 141 -14.59 -26.71 5.37
C ARG A 141 -14.28 -26.18 3.97
N PHE A 142 -13.37 -26.84 3.27
CA PHE A 142 -13.04 -26.54 1.89
C PHE A 142 -13.19 -27.82 1.06
N PRO A 143 -13.96 -27.78 -0.06
CA PRO A 143 -14.78 -26.65 -0.54
C PRO A 143 -15.98 -26.33 0.39
N PRO A 144 -16.50 -25.08 0.39
CA PRO A 144 -17.64 -24.71 1.24
C PRO A 144 -18.99 -25.26 0.76
N PHE A 145 -19.13 -25.48 -0.54
CA PHE A 145 -20.33 -26.01 -1.21
C PHE A 145 -20.00 -27.36 -1.85
N ASP A 146 -21.02 -28.18 -2.07
CA ASP A 146 -20.88 -29.45 -2.79
C ASP A 146 -20.74 -29.21 -4.31
N ASP A 147 -20.09 -30.13 -5.03
CA ASP A 147 -19.80 -29.98 -6.47
C ASP A 147 -21.07 -30.08 -7.33
N GLU A 148 -22.10 -30.76 -6.83
CA GLU A 148 -23.42 -30.92 -7.49
C GLU A 148 -24.39 -29.77 -7.17
N GLU A 149 -24.08 -28.91 -6.19
CA GLU A 149 -24.93 -27.78 -5.82
C GLU A 149 -24.78 -26.64 -6.85
N PRO A 150 -25.88 -26.16 -7.46
CA PRO A 150 -25.82 -25.03 -8.37
C PRO A 150 -25.46 -23.74 -7.61
N PRO A 151 -24.74 -22.79 -8.24
CA PRO A 151 -24.39 -21.53 -7.57
C PRO A 151 -25.63 -20.77 -7.11
N LEU A 152 -25.66 -20.42 -5.82
CA LEU A 152 -26.75 -19.69 -5.17
C LEU A 152 -27.09 -18.38 -5.89
N ASP A 153 -28.38 -18.01 -5.88
CA ASP A 153 -28.84 -16.72 -6.41
C ASP A 153 -28.80 -15.64 -5.33
N TYR A 154 -28.16 -14.52 -5.64
CA TYR A 154 -27.96 -13.42 -4.70
C TYR A 154 -29.30 -12.80 -4.27
N ALA A 155 -30.19 -12.55 -5.24
CA ALA A 155 -31.47 -11.91 -5.00
C ALA A 155 -32.39 -12.74 -4.10
N ASP A 156 -32.36 -14.07 -4.22
CA ASP A 156 -33.29 -14.94 -3.51
C ASP A 156 -32.74 -15.38 -2.13
N ASN A 157 -31.42 -15.41 -1.93
CA ASN A 157 -30.79 -15.99 -0.72
C ASN A 157 -29.98 -15.01 0.14
N ILE A 158 -29.47 -13.91 -0.44
CA ILE A 158 -28.46 -13.06 0.23
C ILE A 158 -28.96 -11.62 0.38
N LEU A 159 -29.70 -11.09 -0.61
CA LEU A 159 -30.08 -9.68 -0.64
C LEU A 159 -30.87 -9.21 0.60
N ASP A 160 -31.76 -10.05 1.12
CA ASP A 160 -32.61 -9.73 2.27
C ASP A 160 -32.01 -10.18 3.62
N VAL A 161 -30.81 -10.77 3.63
CA VAL A 161 -30.15 -11.25 4.84
C VAL A 161 -29.16 -10.21 5.34
N GLU A 162 -29.35 -9.76 6.59
CA GLU A 162 -28.40 -8.85 7.21
C GLU A 162 -27.04 -9.54 7.42
N PRO A 163 -25.93 -8.90 6.98
CA PRO A 163 -24.60 -9.46 7.16
C PRO A 163 -24.23 -9.50 8.64
N LEU A 164 -23.40 -10.48 9.00
CA LEU A 164 -22.80 -10.56 10.33
C LEU A 164 -21.95 -9.33 10.63
N GLU A 165 -21.77 -9.04 11.91
CA GLU A 165 -20.90 -7.94 12.35
C GLU A 165 -19.46 -8.14 11.85
N PRO A 166 -18.82 -7.07 11.33
CA PRO A 166 -17.45 -7.12 10.87
C PRO A 166 -16.50 -7.16 12.06
N ILE A 167 -15.21 -7.39 11.80
CA ILE A 167 -14.19 -7.25 12.83
C ILE A 167 -13.91 -5.76 12.98
N GLN A 168 -14.38 -5.14 14.06
CA GLN A 168 -14.07 -3.76 14.44
C GLN A 168 -13.59 -3.73 15.89
N MET A 169 -12.51 -3.01 16.15
CA MET A 169 -12.04 -2.76 17.50
C MET A 169 -12.81 -1.57 18.07
N GLU A 170 -13.29 -1.68 19.30
CA GLU A 170 -13.85 -0.53 20.01
C GLU A 170 -12.73 0.50 20.22
N LEU A 171 -12.92 1.69 19.65
CA LEU A 171 -11.99 2.82 19.75
C LEU A 171 -12.39 3.71 20.92
N ASP A 172 -11.39 4.35 21.55
CA ASP A 172 -11.62 5.23 22.69
C ASP A 172 -12.12 6.60 22.20
N PRO A 173 -13.30 7.09 22.65
CA PRO A 173 -13.83 8.38 22.22
C PRO A 173 -12.92 9.58 22.53
N ASP A 174 -12.08 9.51 23.56
CA ASP A 174 -11.22 10.61 23.99
C ASP A 174 -9.84 10.53 23.32
N GLU A 175 -9.18 9.35 23.34
CA GLU A 175 -7.85 9.19 22.74
C GLU A 175 -7.88 9.08 21.20
N ASP A 176 -8.92 8.44 20.65
CA ASP A 176 -9.06 8.16 19.22
C ASP A 176 -10.03 9.13 18.51
N ALA A 177 -10.44 10.21 19.19
CA ALA A 177 -11.40 11.22 18.70
C ALA A 177 -11.12 11.69 17.26
N ALA A 178 -9.84 11.80 16.88
CA ALA A 178 -9.45 12.30 15.56
C ALA A 178 -9.74 11.32 14.40
N VAL A 179 -9.95 10.04 14.69
CA VAL A 179 -10.10 8.96 13.70
C VAL A 179 -11.39 8.15 13.84
N ILE A 180 -12.01 8.15 15.03
CA ILE A 180 -13.13 7.27 15.40
C ILE A 180 -14.28 7.23 14.38
N ASP A 181 -14.68 8.38 13.86
CA ASP A 181 -15.86 8.49 12.99
C ASP A 181 -15.71 7.84 11.61
N TRP A 182 -14.49 7.76 11.08
CA TRP A 182 -14.23 7.38 9.69
C TRP A 182 -13.32 6.15 9.55
N PHE A 183 -12.76 5.65 10.66
CA PHE A 183 -11.65 4.70 10.63
C PHE A 183 -11.97 3.39 9.92
N TYR A 184 -13.21 2.88 10.06
CA TYR A 184 -13.64 1.61 9.46
C TYR A 184 -14.44 1.75 8.17
N ASP A 185 -14.51 2.95 7.58
CA ASP A 185 -15.11 3.16 6.27
C ASP A 185 -14.30 2.47 5.15
N ASN A 186 -14.98 2.10 4.06
CA ASN A 186 -14.34 1.54 2.87
C ASN A 186 -13.34 2.53 2.23
N LYS A 187 -13.77 3.79 2.06
CA LYS A 187 -12.94 4.90 1.58
C LYS A 187 -13.00 6.04 2.60
N PRO A 188 -12.16 6.00 3.65
CA PRO A 188 -12.16 7.00 4.70
C PRO A 188 -12.05 8.43 4.19
N LEU A 189 -12.82 9.35 4.77
CA LEU A 189 -12.76 10.79 4.46
C LEU A 189 -13.04 11.14 2.99
N GLN A 190 -13.62 10.24 2.18
CA GLN A 190 -13.82 10.46 0.74
C GLN A 190 -14.55 11.77 0.42
N ASP A 191 -15.55 12.11 1.25
CA ASP A 191 -16.41 13.28 1.06
C ASP A 191 -15.82 14.56 1.67
N ASP A 192 -14.73 14.46 2.44
CA ASP A 192 -14.05 15.61 3.03
C ASP A 192 -12.93 16.13 2.11
N SER A 193 -13.24 17.24 1.43
CA SER A 193 -12.33 17.95 0.53
C SER A 193 -11.07 18.48 1.23
N LYS A 194 -11.07 18.65 2.56
CA LYS A 194 -9.91 19.13 3.32
C LYS A 194 -8.81 18.08 3.39
N PHE A 195 -9.17 16.81 3.50
CA PHE A 195 -8.21 15.72 3.70
C PHE A 195 -7.91 14.95 2.42
N VAL A 196 -8.87 14.84 1.50
CA VAL A 196 -8.66 14.16 0.21
C VAL A 196 -9.17 14.98 -0.96
N ASN A 197 -8.62 14.72 -2.15
CA ASN A 197 -8.92 15.49 -3.36
C ASN A 197 -10.29 15.16 -4.02
N GLY A 198 -11.23 14.60 -3.27
CA GLY A 198 -12.55 14.16 -3.73
C GLY A 198 -12.62 12.69 -4.20
N PRO A 199 -13.66 12.30 -4.98
CA PRO A 199 -14.03 10.89 -5.23
C PRO A 199 -13.01 10.10 -6.06
N THR A 200 -12.06 10.79 -6.70
CA THR A 200 -10.93 10.11 -7.38
C THR A 200 -9.93 9.49 -6.42
N TYR A 201 -9.91 9.95 -5.16
CA TYR A 201 -9.18 9.40 -4.02
C TYR A 201 -7.70 9.12 -4.31
N ARG A 202 -6.97 10.15 -4.75
CA ARG A 202 -5.57 10.05 -5.24
C ARG A 202 -4.53 10.67 -4.33
N LYS A 203 -4.91 11.70 -3.59
CA LYS A 203 -4.03 12.44 -2.68
C LYS A 203 -4.72 12.54 -1.35
N TRP A 204 -3.92 12.46 -0.29
CA TRP A 204 -4.38 12.63 1.08
C TRP A 204 -3.49 13.64 1.79
N HIS A 205 -4.06 14.33 2.75
CA HIS A 205 -3.41 15.23 3.68
C HIS A 205 -4.05 15.01 5.05
N LEU A 206 -3.26 14.62 6.04
CA LEU A 206 -3.75 14.34 7.39
C LEU A 206 -3.13 15.32 8.39
N THR A 207 -3.87 15.57 9.47
CA THR A 207 -3.39 16.36 10.61
C THR A 207 -2.45 15.53 11.49
N LEU A 208 -1.68 16.21 12.35
CA LEU A 208 -0.77 15.53 13.28
C LEU A 208 -1.53 14.63 14.28
N PRO A 209 -2.66 15.05 14.89
CA PRO A 209 -3.44 14.18 15.78
C PRO A 209 -3.99 12.93 15.09
N GLN A 210 -4.44 13.06 13.84
CA GLN A 210 -4.86 11.89 13.06
C GLN A 210 -3.68 10.93 12.83
N LEU A 211 -2.51 11.44 12.46
CA LEU A 211 -1.33 10.60 12.22
C LEU A 211 -0.79 9.95 13.49
N SER A 212 -0.82 10.64 14.64
CA SER A 212 -0.37 10.07 15.92
C SER A 212 -1.30 8.93 16.37
N ALA A 213 -2.62 9.10 16.26
CA ALA A 213 -3.58 8.04 16.55
C ALA A 213 -3.38 6.82 15.64
N LEU A 214 -3.27 7.04 14.32
CA LEU A 214 -3.00 5.95 13.37
C LEU A 214 -1.67 5.24 13.63
N TYR A 215 -0.62 5.99 13.99
CA TYR A 215 0.69 5.43 14.31
C TYR A 215 0.61 4.53 15.54
N ARG A 216 -0.05 4.98 16.63
CA ARG A 216 -0.26 4.20 17.85
C ARG A 216 -1.01 2.88 17.57
N MET A 217 -2.10 2.93 16.81
CA MET A 217 -2.88 1.73 16.43
C MET A 217 -2.08 0.74 15.58
N ALA A 218 -1.13 1.23 14.78
CA ALA A 218 -0.33 0.42 13.88
C ALA A 218 0.92 -0.19 14.53
N ASN A 219 1.25 0.16 15.78
CA ASN A 219 2.49 -0.25 16.47
C ASN A 219 2.76 -1.76 16.43
N GLN A 220 1.73 -2.61 16.42
CA GLN A 220 1.90 -4.07 16.37
C GLN A 220 2.50 -4.60 15.04
N LEU A 221 2.40 -3.82 13.96
CA LEU A 221 2.91 -4.19 12.64
C LEU A 221 4.20 -3.46 12.26
N ILE A 222 4.46 -2.34 12.92
CA ILE A 222 5.57 -1.44 12.62
C ILE A 222 6.85 -1.90 13.34
N THR A 223 7.99 -1.51 12.81
CA THR A 223 9.29 -1.74 13.45
C THR A 223 9.59 -0.66 14.50
N ASP A 224 10.24 -1.05 15.59
CA ASP A 224 10.75 -0.12 16.59
C ASP A 224 12.10 0.50 16.21
N LEU A 225 12.70 0.07 15.11
CA LEU A 225 13.97 0.58 14.63
C LEU A 225 13.84 2.03 14.15
N VAL A 226 14.60 2.91 14.81
CA VAL A 226 14.71 4.33 14.45
C VAL A 226 15.89 4.56 13.50
N ASP A 227 16.95 3.76 13.63
CA ASP A 227 18.19 3.93 12.88
C ASP A 227 18.41 2.82 11.86
N ASP A 228 18.76 3.23 10.64
CA ASP A 228 19.09 2.33 9.53
C ASP A 228 20.44 1.61 9.75
N ASN A 229 21.28 2.06 10.69
CA ASN A 229 22.51 1.38 11.09
C ASN A 229 22.28 -0.08 11.53
N TYR A 230 21.08 -0.44 12.00
CA TYR A 230 20.72 -1.83 12.28
C TYR A 230 20.92 -2.76 11.06
N PHE A 231 20.72 -2.22 9.85
CA PHE A 231 20.87 -2.96 8.60
C PHE A 231 22.31 -3.00 8.07
N TYR A 232 23.32 -2.71 8.90
CA TYR A 232 24.72 -2.90 8.50
C TYR A 232 24.97 -4.35 8.08
N LEU A 233 25.51 -4.54 6.87
CA LEU A 233 25.65 -5.83 6.18
C LEU A 233 24.33 -6.60 5.93
N PHE A 234 23.18 -6.00 6.23
CA PHE A 234 21.85 -6.58 6.04
C PHE A 234 20.96 -5.70 5.14
N ASP A 235 21.61 -4.91 4.29
CA ASP A 235 20.99 -4.04 3.31
C ASP A 235 21.07 -4.64 1.88
N LEU A 236 20.42 -3.98 0.92
CA LEU A 236 20.42 -4.45 -0.46
C LEU A 236 21.82 -4.52 -1.07
N LYS A 237 22.71 -3.59 -0.74
CA LYS A 237 24.06 -3.52 -1.33
C LYS A 237 24.93 -4.65 -0.82
N ALA A 238 24.90 -4.94 0.48
CA ALA A 238 25.58 -6.10 1.05
C ALA A 238 25.06 -7.40 0.45
N PHE A 239 23.75 -7.56 0.25
CA PHE A 239 23.20 -8.76 -0.39
C PHE A 239 23.59 -8.91 -1.86
N PHE A 240 23.69 -7.81 -2.62
CA PHE A 240 24.19 -7.86 -4.01
C PHE A 240 25.65 -8.29 -4.06
N THR A 241 26.48 -7.76 -3.17
CA THR A 241 27.90 -8.13 -3.05
C THR A 241 28.08 -9.57 -2.60
N SER A 242 27.34 -10.01 -1.58
CA SER A 242 27.27 -11.40 -1.13
C SER A 242 26.91 -12.34 -2.29
N LYS A 243 25.92 -11.98 -3.11
CA LYS A 243 25.55 -12.75 -4.31
C LYS A 243 26.66 -12.78 -5.36
N ALA A 244 27.32 -11.64 -5.62
CA ALA A 244 28.37 -11.54 -6.63
C ALA A 244 29.60 -12.37 -6.25
N LEU A 245 29.98 -12.38 -4.98
CA LEU A 245 31.13 -13.09 -4.42
C LEU A 245 30.85 -14.56 -4.07
N ASN A 246 29.62 -15.05 -4.27
CA ASN A 246 29.19 -16.39 -3.83
C ASN A 246 29.43 -16.64 -2.32
N GLN A 247 29.24 -15.62 -1.50
CA GLN A 247 29.36 -15.69 -0.04
C GLN A 247 27.99 -15.54 0.61
N ALA A 248 27.78 -16.14 1.77
CA ALA A 248 26.52 -16.06 2.50
C ALA A 248 26.73 -15.36 3.84
N ILE A 249 25.90 -14.35 4.11
CA ILE A 249 25.84 -13.69 5.41
C ILE A 249 25.03 -14.58 6.36
N PRO A 250 25.44 -14.76 7.62
CA PRO A 250 24.61 -15.43 8.62
C PRO A 250 23.20 -14.81 8.67
N GLY A 251 22.16 -15.64 8.58
CA GLY A 251 20.76 -15.18 8.51
C GLY A 251 20.33 -14.59 7.15
N GLY A 252 21.25 -14.31 6.24
CA GLY A 252 20.99 -13.78 4.90
C GLY A 252 20.60 -14.86 3.86
N PRO A 253 20.22 -14.42 2.64
CA PRO A 253 19.86 -15.30 1.55
C PRO A 253 21.08 -15.96 0.88
N LYS A 254 20.89 -17.17 0.35
CA LYS A 254 21.89 -17.91 -0.45
C LYS A 254 21.52 -17.93 -1.93
N PHE A 255 22.52 -17.76 -2.79
CA PHE A 255 22.35 -17.69 -4.25
C PHE A 255 23.22 -18.71 -4.98
N GLU A 256 22.91 -18.91 -6.25
CA GLU A 256 23.80 -19.63 -7.17
C GLU A 256 25.02 -18.76 -7.52
N PRO A 257 26.21 -19.36 -7.66
CA PRO A 257 27.42 -18.65 -8.09
C PRO A 257 27.23 -17.95 -9.43
N LEU A 258 27.68 -16.69 -9.54
CA LEU A 258 27.54 -15.88 -10.75
C LEU A 258 28.56 -16.24 -11.82
N ILE A 259 29.80 -16.52 -11.41
CA ILE A 259 30.90 -16.99 -12.26
C ILE A 259 31.24 -18.41 -11.79
N ARG A 260 31.30 -19.34 -12.73
CA ARG A 260 31.66 -20.75 -12.50
C ARG A 260 32.88 -21.08 -13.36
N ASP A 261 33.97 -20.35 -13.17
CA ASP A 261 35.21 -20.56 -13.92
C ASP A 261 36.22 -21.35 -13.07
N ASN A 262 36.89 -22.32 -13.69
CA ASN A 262 37.94 -23.14 -13.07
C ASN A 262 39.20 -22.33 -12.70
N THR A 263 39.41 -21.14 -13.28
CA THR A 263 40.57 -20.27 -13.03
C THR A 263 40.68 -19.78 -11.59
N LEU A 264 39.61 -19.83 -10.80
CA LEU A 264 39.64 -19.53 -9.37
C LEU A 264 40.29 -20.64 -8.52
N MET A 265 40.41 -21.87 -9.04
CA MET A 265 41.04 -22.99 -8.33
C MET A 265 42.58 -22.93 -8.43
N ASP A 266 43.12 -22.26 -9.45
CA ASP A 266 44.57 -22.08 -9.66
C ASP A 266 45.15 -20.94 -8.79
N GLU A 267 44.32 -20.18 -8.06
CA GLU A 267 44.76 -19.08 -7.19
C GLU A 267 45.31 -19.56 -5.82
N ASP A 268 45.05 -20.80 -5.40
CA ASP A 268 45.44 -21.28 -4.07
C ASP A 268 46.97 -21.51 -3.95
N TRP A 269 47.68 -21.75 -5.06
CA TRP A 269 49.13 -21.94 -5.10
C TRP A 269 49.83 -20.85 -5.93
N ASN A 270 49.94 -19.66 -5.37
CA ASN A 270 50.69 -18.56 -5.96
C ASN A 270 51.76 -18.01 -4.99
N GLU A 271 52.72 -17.24 -5.49
CA GLU A 271 53.83 -16.71 -4.68
C GLU A 271 53.37 -15.79 -3.52
N PHE A 272 52.18 -15.20 -3.66
CA PHE A 272 51.56 -14.31 -2.67
C PHE A 272 50.81 -15.06 -1.55
N ASN A 273 50.30 -16.26 -1.83
CA ASN A 273 49.51 -17.09 -0.92
C ASN A 273 50.35 -18.12 -0.16
N ASP A 274 51.69 -17.98 -0.18
CA ASP A 274 52.61 -18.84 0.58
C ASP A 274 52.35 -18.71 2.10
N ILE A 275 52.02 -19.84 2.73
CA ILE A 275 51.68 -19.93 4.15
C ILE A 275 52.80 -19.41 5.06
N ASN A 276 54.06 -19.52 4.64
CA ASN A 276 55.21 -19.08 5.43
C ASN A 276 55.39 -17.55 5.42
N LYS A 277 54.76 -16.85 4.46
CA LYS A 277 54.85 -15.40 4.28
C LYS A 277 53.64 -14.65 4.86
N ILE A 278 52.57 -15.35 5.24
CA ILE A 278 51.33 -14.76 5.75
C ILE A 278 51.26 -14.84 7.27
N ILE A 279 51.15 -13.68 7.92
CA ILE A 279 50.93 -13.60 9.37
C ILE A 279 49.42 -13.67 9.67
N ILE A 280 48.95 -14.81 10.15
CA ILE A 280 47.54 -15.00 10.56
C ILE A 280 47.39 -14.64 12.04
N ARG A 281 47.01 -13.38 12.33
CA ARG A 281 46.63 -12.97 13.70
C ARG A 281 45.15 -13.21 14.01
N GLN A 282 44.29 -12.90 13.05
CA GLN A 282 42.85 -13.10 13.12
C GLN A 282 42.35 -13.64 11.79
N GLN A 283 41.42 -14.59 11.84
CA GLN A 283 40.83 -15.16 10.64
C GLN A 283 39.94 -14.12 9.95
N ILE A 284 40.16 -13.95 8.63
CA ILE A 284 39.33 -13.08 7.80
C ILE A 284 37.95 -13.74 7.63
N ARG A 285 36.91 -13.12 8.17
CA ARG A 285 35.53 -13.62 8.10
C ARG A 285 34.82 -13.19 6.82
N THR A 286 33.70 -13.82 6.51
CA THR A 286 32.87 -13.47 5.34
C THR A 286 32.32 -12.06 5.42
N GLU A 287 32.04 -11.56 6.63
CA GLU A 287 31.57 -10.19 6.86
C GLU A 287 32.60 -9.16 6.39
N TYR A 288 33.90 -9.41 6.60
CA TYR A 288 34.97 -8.50 6.17
C TYR A 288 35.05 -8.43 4.64
N LYS A 289 34.91 -9.59 3.99
CA LYS A 289 34.88 -9.70 2.53
C LYS A 289 33.68 -8.99 1.89
N ILE A 290 32.59 -8.80 2.63
CA ILE A 290 31.41 -8.08 2.14
C ILE A 290 31.48 -6.59 2.50
N ALA A 291 31.96 -6.25 3.70
CA ALA A 291 32.15 -4.88 4.16
C ALA A 291 33.17 -4.12 3.30
N PHE A 292 34.31 -4.76 3.01
CA PHE A 292 35.40 -4.19 2.22
C PHE A 292 35.70 -5.08 1.01
N PRO A 293 34.83 -5.07 0.00
CA PRO A 293 34.85 -6.07 -1.07
C PRO A 293 36.08 -6.01 -1.96
N TYR A 294 36.68 -4.83 -2.11
CA TYR A 294 37.89 -4.63 -2.92
C TYR A 294 39.20 -4.95 -2.19
N LEU A 295 39.17 -5.03 -0.86
CA LEU A 295 40.38 -5.26 -0.05
C LEU A 295 40.63 -6.75 0.20
N TYR A 296 39.59 -7.52 0.51
CA TYR A 296 39.71 -8.91 0.97
C TYR A 296 39.32 -9.96 -0.08
N ASN A 297 39.04 -9.57 -1.33
CA ASN A 297 38.69 -10.51 -2.39
C ASN A 297 39.54 -10.26 -3.65
N ASN A 298 39.95 -11.35 -4.28
CA ASN A 298 40.47 -11.34 -5.64
C ASN A 298 39.29 -11.20 -6.62
N LEU A 299 39.50 -10.46 -7.71
CA LEU A 299 38.54 -10.30 -8.80
C LEU A 299 37.09 -9.90 -8.35
N PRO A 300 36.90 -8.78 -7.62
CA PRO A 300 35.59 -8.34 -7.16
C PRO A 300 34.72 -7.81 -8.32
N LYS A 301 34.19 -8.73 -9.14
CA LYS A 301 33.33 -8.43 -10.29
C LYS A 301 31.88 -8.23 -9.83
N PHE A 302 31.20 -7.22 -10.39
CA PHE A 302 29.79 -6.92 -10.12
C PHE A 302 29.43 -6.66 -8.64
N VAL A 303 30.42 -6.32 -7.82
CA VAL A 303 30.20 -5.95 -6.42
C VAL A 303 29.58 -4.56 -6.31
N HIS A 304 28.90 -4.30 -5.20
CA HIS A 304 28.34 -3.01 -4.87
C HIS A 304 28.95 -2.49 -3.56
N LEU A 305 29.27 -1.19 -3.52
CA LEU A 305 29.65 -0.54 -2.28
C LEU A 305 28.43 -0.38 -1.38
N ALA A 306 28.55 -0.84 -0.14
CA ALA A 306 27.55 -0.68 0.90
C ALA A 306 27.66 0.71 1.54
N TRP A 307 26.55 1.19 2.09
CA TRP A 307 26.56 2.37 2.94
C TRP A 307 27.30 2.05 4.24
N TYR A 308 28.24 2.91 4.64
CA TYR A 308 29.12 2.61 5.77
C TYR A 308 28.45 2.86 7.11
N HIS A 309 27.93 4.07 7.33
CA HIS A 309 27.37 4.48 8.63
C HIS A 309 26.49 5.72 8.49
N THR A 310 25.36 5.76 9.19
CA THR A 310 24.58 6.98 9.46
C THR A 310 24.93 7.51 10.84
N PRO A 311 24.85 8.84 11.11
CA PRO A 311 24.96 9.33 12.49
C PRO A 311 23.93 8.65 13.38
N ASN A 312 24.38 8.12 14.53
CA ASN A 312 23.51 7.39 15.44
C ASN A 312 22.36 8.27 15.92
N VAL A 313 21.13 7.84 15.66
CA VAL A 313 19.95 8.55 16.11
C VAL A 313 19.68 8.19 17.57
N VAL A 314 19.82 9.16 18.47
CA VAL A 314 19.60 9.03 19.91
C VAL A 314 18.23 9.60 20.31
N PHE A 315 17.17 9.03 19.73
CA PHE A 315 15.80 9.43 20.04
C PHE A 315 15.26 8.63 21.22
N ILE A 316 14.70 9.33 22.21
CA ILE A 316 14.05 8.73 23.38
C ILE A 316 12.53 8.81 23.17
N LYS A 317 11.86 7.66 23.17
CA LYS A 317 10.40 7.58 23.11
C LYS A 317 9.84 7.85 24.50
N THR A 318 8.91 8.79 24.60
CA THR A 318 8.17 9.09 25.83
C THR A 318 7.03 8.09 25.97
N GLU A 319 7.06 7.26 27.02
CA GLU A 319 5.98 6.30 27.30
C GLU A 319 4.87 6.92 28.16
N ASP A 320 5.21 7.90 28.99
CA ASP A 320 4.28 8.56 29.91
C ASP A 320 3.86 9.94 29.35
N PRO A 321 2.57 10.15 29.01
CA PRO A 321 2.08 11.41 28.50
C PRO A 321 1.98 12.51 29.56
N ASP A 322 2.06 12.17 30.85
CA ASP A 322 1.98 13.14 31.95
C ASP A 322 3.29 13.96 32.09
N LEU A 323 4.39 13.47 31.52
CA LEU A 323 5.67 14.17 31.49
C LEU A 323 5.66 15.29 30.44
N PRO A 324 6.32 16.43 30.70
CA PRO A 324 6.36 17.54 29.76
C PRO A 324 7.12 17.15 28.49
N ALA A 325 6.78 17.73 27.34
CA ALA A 325 7.36 17.31 26.04
C ALA A 325 8.89 17.46 25.96
N TYR A 326 9.46 18.43 26.69
CA TYR A 326 10.89 18.61 26.85
C TYR A 326 11.27 18.40 28.31
N TYR A 327 11.91 17.27 28.61
CA TYR A 327 12.44 16.97 29.93
C TYR A 327 13.79 16.27 29.82
N PHE A 328 14.54 16.32 30.92
CA PHE A 328 15.78 15.58 31.05
C PHE A 328 15.46 14.14 31.45
N ASP A 329 15.43 13.25 30.47
CA ASP A 329 15.10 11.85 30.69
C ASP A 329 16.18 11.13 31.53
N PRO A 330 15.82 10.24 32.46
CA PRO A 330 16.78 9.49 33.28
C PRO A 330 17.81 8.65 32.48
N ILE A 331 17.52 8.32 31.22
CA ILE A 331 18.45 7.62 30.33
C ILE A 331 19.61 8.54 29.89
N ILE A 332 19.41 9.87 29.93
CA ILE A 332 20.43 10.84 29.54
C ILE A 332 21.48 10.96 30.65
N ASN A 333 22.75 10.83 30.26
CA ASN A 333 23.86 11.03 31.19
C ASN A 333 23.87 12.48 31.72
N PRO A 334 23.95 12.70 33.05
CA PRO A 334 23.95 14.03 33.62
C PRO A 334 25.16 14.84 33.19
N ILE A 335 24.94 16.12 32.91
CA ILE A 335 26.01 17.05 32.54
C ILE A 335 26.78 17.42 33.81
N SER A 336 27.98 16.87 33.96
CA SER A 336 28.87 17.19 35.08
C SER A 336 29.80 18.34 34.70
N HIS A 337 29.46 19.58 35.09
CA HIS A 337 30.39 20.71 34.95
C HIS A 337 31.55 20.59 35.96
N ARG A 338 32.71 20.13 35.49
CA ARG A 338 33.98 20.05 36.25
C ARG A 338 35.03 21.01 35.72
N HIS A 339 34.65 22.27 35.49
CA HIS A 339 35.61 23.35 35.23
C HIS A 339 35.78 24.18 36.51
N GLY A 340 36.92 24.01 37.18
CA GLY A 340 37.24 24.70 38.45
C GLY A 340 37.76 26.13 38.28
N VAL A 341 38.10 26.53 37.06
CA VAL A 341 38.42 27.92 36.72
C VAL A 341 37.28 28.41 35.84
N LYS A 342 36.47 29.34 36.36
CA LYS A 342 35.63 30.17 35.49
C LYS A 342 36.63 30.92 34.60
N SER A 343 36.76 30.51 33.34
CA SER A 343 37.32 31.41 32.34
C SER A 343 36.39 32.61 32.37
N VAL A 344 36.83 33.71 32.97
CA VAL A 344 36.18 35.00 32.76
C VAL A 344 36.23 35.16 31.26
N GLU A 345 35.08 35.06 30.58
CA GLU A 345 34.99 35.36 29.17
C GLU A 345 35.46 36.80 29.03
N SER A 346 36.71 36.97 28.59
CA SER A 346 37.38 38.25 28.43
C SER A 346 36.61 39.00 27.35
N GLY A 347 35.69 39.87 27.76
CA GLY A 347 34.70 40.52 26.89
C GLY A 347 33.35 40.82 27.56
N LEU A 348 33.09 40.39 28.80
CA LEU A 348 32.04 40.97 29.63
C LEU A 348 32.48 42.38 30.07
N GLU A 349 32.38 43.35 29.17
CA GLU A 349 32.63 44.75 29.46
C GLU A 349 31.69 45.21 30.60
N GLU A 350 32.24 45.82 31.66
CA GLU A 350 31.43 46.39 32.75
C GLU A 350 30.54 47.55 32.26
N ASP A 351 30.82 48.10 31.07
CA ASP A 351 30.12 49.23 30.46
C ASP A 351 28.73 48.88 29.86
N VAL A 352 28.34 47.60 29.81
CA VAL A 352 27.01 47.17 29.28
C VAL A 352 25.88 47.45 30.27
N GLU A 353 26.17 47.79 31.54
CA GLU A 353 25.15 48.24 32.49
C GLU A 353 24.39 49.51 32.03
N SER A 354 25.00 50.30 31.14
CA SER A 354 24.39 51.50 30.55
C SER A 354 23.55 51.23 29.29
N LEU A 355 23.56 50.00 28.77
CA LEU A 355 22.96 49.64 27.49
C LEU A 355 21.56 49.05 27.72
N GLU A 356 20.56 49.92 27.75
CA GLU A 356 19.16 49.53 27.83
C GLU A 356 18.61 49.12 26.46
N LEU A 357 18.02 47.93 26.39
CA LEU A 357 17.24 47.54 25.22
C LEU A 357 15.94 48.37 25.19
N PRO A 358 15.51 48.84 24.01
CA PRO A 358 14.23 49.55 23.90
C PRO A 358 13.06 48.72 24.43
N GLU A 359 12.05 49.37 25.02
CA GLU A 359 10.89 48.70 25.68
C GLU A 359 10.13 47.73 24.77
N TYR A 360 10.18 47.95 23.45
CA TYR A 360 9.55 47.08 22.46
C TYR A 360 10.36 45.81 22.15
N VAL A 361 11.59 45.68 22.65
CA VAL A 361 12.44 44.51 22.42
C VAL A 361 12.17 43.46 23.50
N GLN A 362 11.51 42.40 23.08
CA GLN A 362 11.20 41.23 23.90
C GLN A 362 11.67 39.95 23.19
N PRO A 363 11.79 38.82 23.90
CA PRO A 363 12.01 37.52 23.27
C PRO A 363 10.95 37.25 22.19
N LEU A 364 11.39 36.84 21.00
CA LEU A 364 10.56 36.77 19.78
C LEU A 364 9.22 36.03 19.93
N LEU A 365 9.15 35.01 20.80
CA LEU A 365 8.01 34.10 20.95
C LEU A 365 7.54 34.03 22.42
N GLN A 366 7.66 35.14 23.16
CA GLN A 366 7.30 35.18 24.59
C GLN A 366 5.84 34.82 24.87
N GLU A 367 4.92 35.11 23.94
CA GLU A 367 3.49 34.83 24.10
C GLU A 367 3.14 33.34 23.89
N THR A 368 3.95 32.59 23.15
CA THR A 368 3.66 31.19 22.82
C THR A 368 4.30 30.25 23.84
N PRO A 369 3.56 29.25 24.37
CA PRO A 369 4.13 28.28 25.30
C PRO A 369 5.19 27.42 24.61
N LEU A 370 6.18 26.95 25.40
CA LEU A 370 7.29 26.14 24.88
C LEU A 370 6.82 24.84 24.22
N TYR A 371 5.79 24.21 24.78
CA TYR A 371 5.18 22.99 24.24
C TYR A 371 3.66 23.00 24.41
N SER A 372 3.02 22.11 23.66
CA SER A 372 1.58 21.81 23.70
C SER A 372 1.39 20.32 23.89
N ASP A 373 0.15 19.87 24.13
CA ASP A 373 -0.20 18.45 24.29
C ASP A 373 0.18 17.60 23.06
N ASN A 374 0.26 18.22 21.88
CA ASN A 374 0.60 17.53 20.64
C ASN A 374 2.10 17.58 20.28
N THR A 375 2.92 18.30 21.06
CA THR A 375 4.34 18.52 20.72
C THR A 375 5.14 17.22 20.80
N ALA A 376 4.98 16.43 21.87
CA ALA A 376 5.67 15.15 22.04
C ALA A 376 5.30 14.16 20.92
N ASN A 377 4.00 14.04 20.60
CA ASN A 377 3.49 13.22 19.51
C ASN A 377 4.06 13.66 18.15
N GLY A 378 4.14 14.97 17.89
CA GLY A 378 4.73 15.52 16.68
C GLY A 378 6.22 15.17 16.53
N ILE A 379 6.98 15.21 17.63
CA ILE A 379 8.40 14.81 17.65
C ILE A 379 8.53 13.30 17.41
N ALA A 380 7.67 12.48 18.02
CA ALA A 380 7.67 11.03 17.80
C ALA A 380 7.40 10.66 16.34
N LEU A 381 6.47 11.36 15.67
CA LEU A 381 6.17 11.15 14.25
C LEU A 381 7.35 11.47 13.32
N LEU A 382 8.29 12.33 13.72
CA LEU A 382 9.48 12.64 12.93
C LEU A 382 10.35 11.40 12.72
N TRP A 383 10.45 10.55 13.74
CA TRP A 383 11.21 9.30 13.74
C TRP A 383 10.36 8.07 13.41
N ALA A 384 9.09 8.25 13.07
CA ALA A 384 8.22 7.16 12.65
C ALA A 384 8.62 6.67 11.24
N PRO A 385 8.46 5.37 10.95
CA PRO A 385 8.75 4.86 9.62
C PRO A 385 7.75 5.36 8.60
N ARG A 386 8.17 5.40 7.33
CA ARG A 386 7.25 5.65 6.21
C ARG A 386 6.09 4.63 6.28
N PRO A 387 4.82 5.05 6.26
CA PRO A 387 4.31 6.36 5.81
C PRO A 387 4.03 7.42 6.90
N PHE A 388 4.25 7.12 8.19
CA PHE A 388 3.77 7.95 9.30
C PHE A 388 4.54 9.26 9.49
N ASN A 389 5.78 9.33 8.99
CA ASN A 389 6.57 10.58 8.96
C ASN A 389 6.14 11.58 7.88
N LEU A 390 5.05 11.33 7.14
CA LEU A 390 4.55 12.20 6.07
C LEU A 390 3.17 12.77 6.42
N ARG A 391 3.01 14.09 6.32
CA ARG A 391 1.70 14.76 6.49
C ARG A 391 0.79 14.68 5.26
N SER A 392 1.36 14.45 4.08
CA SER A 392 0.62 14.32 2.84
C SER A 392 1.37 13.41 1.87
N SER A 393 0.62 12.62 1.12
CA SER A 393 1.18 11.79 0.05
C SER A 393 0.09 11.42 -0.95
N ARG A 394 0.45 10.54 -1.90
CA ARG A 394 -0.51 9.88 -2.78
C ARG A 394 -1.10 8.66 -2.08
N THR A 395 -2.35 8.36 -2.39
CA THR A 395 -2.92 7.05 -2.06
C THR A 395 -2.19 5.97 -2.86
N ARG A 396 -2.12 4.77 -2.30
CA ARG A 396 -1.51 3.60 -2.93
C ARG A 396 -2.60 2.57 -3.21
N ARG A 397 -2.32 1.62 -4.10
CA ARG A 397 -3.23 0.47 -4.22
C ARG A 397 -3.08 -0.41 -2.99
N ALA A 398 -4.16 -1.03 -2.52
CA ALA A 398 -4.10 -1.97 -1.39
C ALA A 398 -3.01 -3.05 -1.57
N VAL A 399 -2.88 -3.58 -2.80
CA VAL A 399 -1.86 -4.59 -3.19
C VAL A 399 -0.42 -4.06 -3.09
N ASP A 400 -0.22 -2.75 -3.25
CA ASP A 400 1.11 -2.15 -3.24
C ASP A 400 1.61 -1.87 -1.81
N VAL A 401 0.81 -2.08 -0.76
CA VAL A 401 1.19 -1.83 0.65
C VAL A 401 1.61 -3.14 1.33
N PRO A 402 2.92 -3.43 1.48
CA PRO A 402 3.37 -4.70 2.02
C PRO A 402 3.50 -4.65 3.56
N LEU A 403 2.43 -5.04 4.25
CA LEU A 403 2.31 -4.96 5.72
C LEU A 403 3.46 -5.66 6.48
N VAL A 404 3.90 -6.81 5.99
CA VAL A 404 4.89 -7.67 6.68
C VAL A 404 6.31 -7.54 6.12
N LYS A 405 6.57 -6.53 5.29
CA LYS A 405 7.88 -6.37 4.63
C LYS A 405 9.01 -6.05 5.60
N THR A 406 8.73 -5.27 6.63
CA THR A 406 9.70 -4.92 7.67
C THR A 406 10.14 -6.14 8.45
N TRP A 407 9.20 -7.03 8.80
CA TRP A 407 9.46 -8.20 9.64
C TRP A 407 10.57 -9.12 9.12
N TYR A 408 10.57 -9.46 7.83
CA TYR A 408 11.59 -10.33 7.26
C TYR A 408 12.83 -9.58 6.76
N ARG A 409 12.79 -8.24 6.71
CA ARG A 409 13.98 -7.41 6.44
C ARG A 409 14.88 -7.32 7.66
N GLU A 410 14.34 -7.52 8.85
CA GLU A 410 15.10 -7.63 10.08
C GLU A 410 15.63 -9.05 10.30
N HIS A 411 16.57 -9.19 11.23
CA HIS A 411 17.06 -10.51 11.61
C HIS A 411 15.95 -11.34 12.25
N CYS A 412 15.92 -12.64 11.94
CA CYS A 412 14.98 -13.55 12.57
C CYS A 412 15.23 -13.58 14.09
N PRO A 413 14.19 -13.43 14.93
CA PRO A 413 14.35 -13.46 16.39
C PRO A 413 15.06 -14.74 16.88
N ALA A 414 15.87 -14.59 17.92
CA ALA A 414 16.55 -15.72 18.56
C ALA A 414 15.52 -16.74 19.10
N GLY A 415 15.88 -18.03 19.06
CA GLY A 415 15.02 -19.12 19.56
C GLY A 415 13.93 -19.61 18.61
N GLN A 416 13.71 -18.97 17.45
CA GLN A 416 12.74 -19.43 16.45
C GLN A 416 13.18 -20.75 15.79
N PRO A 417 12.25 -21.66 15.42
CA PRO A 417 12.60 -22.96 14.83
C PRO A 417 13.22 -22.83 13.43
N VAL A 418 13.98 -23.85 13.00
CA VAL A 418 14.66 -23.89 11.69
C VAL A 418 13.72 -23.53 10.54
N LYS A 419 12.48 -24.02 10.57
CA LYS A 419 11.44 -23.74 9.58
C LYS A 419 11.23 -22.22 9.38
N VAL A 420 11.13 -21.46 10.47
CA VAL A 420 10.91 -20.00 10.42
C VAL A 420 12.16 -19.31 9.89
N ARG A 421 13.35 -19.69 10.38
CA ARG A 421 14.62 -19.11 9.91
C ARG A 421 14.83 -19.30 8.40
N VAL A 422 14.50 -20.48 7.87
CA VAL A 422 14.54 -20.76 6.42
C VAL A 422 13.51 -19.93 5.65
N SER A 423 12.31 -19.72 6.21
CA SER A 423 11.31 -18.83 5.60
C SER A 423 11.80 -17.38 5.50
N TYR A 424 12.43 -16.84 6.55
CA TYR A 424 13.03 -15.49 6.52
C TYR A 424 14.07 -15.38 5.40
N GLN A 425 15.00 -16.34 5.31
CA GLN A 425 16.01 -16.37 4.25
C GLN A 425 15.40 -16.44 2.85
N LYS A 426 14.31 -17.21 2.65
CA LYS A 426 13.62 -17.31 1.36
C LYS A 426 12.89 -16.01 0.99
N LEU A 427 12.24 -15.35 1.95
CA LEU A 427 11.59 -14.05 1.72
C LEU A 427 12.62 -12.96 1.38
N LEU A 428 13.74 -12.93 2.10
CA LEU A 428 14.88 -12.06 1.78
C LEU A 428 15.43 -12.34 0.38
N LYS A 429 15.57 -13.62 0.01
CA LYS A 429 16.01 -14.00 -1.34
C LYS A 429 15.08 -13.44 -2.42
N CYS A 430 13.76 -13.56 -2.23
CA CYS A 430 12.78 -12.98 -3.14
C CYS A 430 12.90 -11.44 -3.21
N TYR A 431 13.04 -10.79 -2.06
CA TYR A 431 13.22 -9.34 -1.97
C TYR A 431 14.47 -8.85 -2.73
N VAL A 432 15.61 -9.50 -2.52
CA VAL A 432 16.88 -9.19 -3.18
C VAL A 432 16.80 -9.45 -4.69
N LEU A 433 16.20 -10.58 -5.11
CA LEU A 433 16.04 -10.89 -6.54
C LEU A 433 15.13 -9.89 -7.25
N ASN A 434 14.06 -9.44 -6.59
CA ASN A 434 13.17 -8.41 -7.12
C ASN A 434 13.92 -7.09 -7.31
N ALA A 435 14.72 -6.67 -6.32
CA ALA A 435 15.50 -5.44 -6.40
C ALA A 435 16.61 -5.53 -7.47
N LEU A 436 17.31 -6.67 -7.57
CA LEU A 436 18.41 -6.87 -8.51
C LEU A 436 17.94 -6.90 -9.98
N LYS A 437 16.78 -7.53 -10.24
CA LYS A 437 16.21 -7.65 -11.59
C LYS A 437 15.33 -6.46 -11.97
N GLN A 438 15.17 -5.48 -11.10
CA GLN A 438 14.34 -4.31 -11.35
C GLN A 438 14.94 -3.48 -12.49
N ARG A 439 14.15 -3.31 -13.56
CA ARG A 439 14.44 -2.36 -14.64
C ARG A 439 13.44 -1.21 -14.57
N PRO A 440 13.85 0.04 -14.81
CA PRO A 440 12.91 1.14 -14.95
C PRO A 440 11.82 0.80 -15.97
N PRO A 441 10.54 1.07 -15.68
CA PRO A 441 9.46 0.76 -16.60
C PRO A 441 9.65 1.57 -17.89
N LYS A 442 9.69 0.89 -19.04
CA LYS A 442 9.78 1.55 -20.34
C LYS A 442 8.54 2.43 -20.55
N PRO A 443 8.67 3.66 -21.09
CA PRO A 443 7.51 4.45 -21.44
C PRO A 443 6.69 3.70 -22.51
N GLN A 444 5.39 3.53 -22.25
CA GLN A 444 4.46 2.84 -23.15
C GLN A 444 3.21 3.71 -23.34
N LYS A 445 2.58 3.61 -24.50
CA LYS A 445 1.27 4.25 -24.74
C LYS A 445 0.23 3.64 -23.81
N LYS A 446 -0.42 4.47 -22.99
CA LYS A 446 -1.47 4.02 -22.07
C LYS A 446 -2.64 3.43 -22.85
N ARG A 447 -2.97 2.17 -22.59
CA ARG A 447 -4.13 1.47 -23.16
C ARG A 447 -5.15 1.25 -22.06
N TYR A 448 -6.31 1.88 -22.18
CA TYR A 448 -7.37 1.81 -21.17
C TYR A 448 -8.49 0.86 -21.61
N LEU A 449 -8.32 -0.43 -21.33
CA LEU A 449 -9.24 -1.48 -21.80
C LEU A 449 -10.70 -1.22 -21.42
N PHE A 450 -10.97 -0.93 -20.15
CA PHE A 450 -12.34 -0.70 -19.68
C PHE A 450 -12.96 0.61 -20.16
N ARG A 451 -12.15 1.66 -20.41
CA ARG A 451 -12.65 2.88 -21.06
C ARG A 451 -13.06 2.58 -22.51
N SER A 452 -12.27 1.78 -23.22
CA SER A 452 -12.62 1.31 -24.56
C SER A 452 -13.89 0.47 -24.56
N PHE A 453 -14.08 -0.45 -23.60
CA PHE A 453 -15.31 -1.22 -23.48
C PHE A 453 -16.52 -0.35 -23.16
N LYS A 454 -16.45 0.52 -22.14
CA LYS A 454 -17.55 1.42 -21.75
C LYS A 454 -17.98 2.34 -22.89
N ALA A 455 -17.05 2.77 -23.77
CA ALA A 455 -17.36 3.56 -24.96
C ALA A 455 -18.21 2.82 -26.00
N THR A 456 -18.15 1.49 -26.06
CA THR A 456 -18.97 0.70 -27.00
C THR A 456 -20.40 0.54 -26.52
N LYS A 457 -21.37 0.38 -27.43
CA LYS A 457 -22.79 0.12 -27.08
C LYS A 457 -23.04 -1.22 -26.37
N PHE A 458 -22.07 -2.13 -26.38
CA PHE A 458 -22.21 -3.49 -25.85
C PHE A 458 -21.94 -3.61 -24.35
N PHE A 459 -21.48 -2.54 -23.71
CA PHE A 459 -21.22 -2.51 -22.28
C PHE A 459 -21.98 -1.38 -21.61
N GLN A 460 -22.48 -1.68 -20.41
CA GLN A 460 -23.09 -0.73 -19.50
C GLN A 460 -22.37 -0.76 -18.15
N SER A 461 -22.57 0.28 -17.33
CA SER A 461 -22.07 0.31 -15.96
C SER A 461 -23.21 0.32 -14.94
N THR A 462 -22.91 -0.16 -13.75
CA THR A 462 -23.81 -0.15 -12.58
C THR A 462 -22.97 -0.33 -11.32
N LYS A 463 -23.57 -0.18 -10.15
CA LYS A 463 -22.95 -0.42 -8.85
C LYS A 463 -23.61 -1.66 -8.23
N LEU A 464 -22.80 -2.66 -7.86
CA LEU A 464 -23.26 -3.93 -7.28
C LEU A 464 -22.44 -4.30 -6.05
N ASP A 465 -23.02 -5.06 -5.14
CA ASP A 465 -22.26 -5.71 -4.07
C ASP A 465 -21.23 -6.69 -4.64
N TRP A 466 -20.07 -6.77 -4.00
CA TRP A 466 -18.95 -7.62 -4.41
C TRP A 466 -19.32 -9.11 -4.43
N VAL A 467 -20.12 -9.59 -3.46
CA VAL A 467 -20.54 -11.00 -3.41
C VAL A 467 -21.42 -11.33 -4.61
N GLU A 468 -22.33 -10.42 -4.96
CA GLU A 468 -23.15 -10.56 -6.17
C GLU A 468 -22.28 -10.69 -7.42
N VAL A 469 -21.29 -9.80 -7.59
CA VAL A 469 -20.38 -9.85 -8.74
C VAL A 469 -19.57 -11.15 -8.75
N GLY A 470 -19.13 -11.63 -7.59
CA GLY A 470 -18.42 -12.91 -7.45
C GLY A 470 -19.26 -14.10 -7.92
N LEU A 471 -20.53 -14.15 -7.52
CA LEU A 471 -21.49 -15.18 -7.99
C LEU A 471 -21.74 -15.07 -9.49
N GLN A 472 -21.87 -13.86 -10.03
CA GLN A 472 -22.03 -13.62 -11.46
C GLN A 472 -20.82 -14.14 -12.27
N VAL A 473 -19.60 -13.78 -11.86
CA VAL A 473 -18.36 -14.22 -12.53
C VAL A 473 -18.24 -15.75 -12.46
N THR A 474 -18.53 -16.36 -11.31
CA THR A 474 -18.49 -17.82 -11.13
C THR A 474 -19.50 -18.53 -12.05
N ARG A 475 -20.74 -18.03 -12.13
CA ARG A 475 -21.76 -18.53 -13.07
C ARG A 475 -21.32 -18.36 -14.52
N GLN A 476 -20.74 -17.22 -14.89
CA GLN A 476 -20.25 -16.97 -16.25
C GLN A 476 -19.14 -17.94 -16.64
N VAL A 477 -18.20 -18.23 -15.74
CA VAL A 477 -17.15 -19.25 -15.95
C VAL A 477 -17.79 -20.62 -16.19
N GLY A 478 -18.71 -21.05 -15.32
CA GLY A 478 -19.39 -22.34 -15.46
C GLY A 478 -20.11 -22.49 -16.80
N LYS A 479 -20.86 -21.46 -17.23
CA LYS A 479 -21.56 -21.44 -18.52
C LYS A 479 -20.60 -21.57 -19.70
N VAL A 480 -19.52 -20.81 -19.71
CA VAL A 480 -18.57 -20.79 -20.83
C VAL A 480 -17.80 -22.10 -20.93
N VAL A 481 -17.42 -22.70 -19.80
CA VAL A 481 -16.79 -24.03 -19.78
C VAL A 481 -17.77 -25.11 -20.23
N GLY A 482 -19.03 -25.07 -19.77
CA GLY A 482 -20.08 -25.99 -20.21
C GLY A 482 -20.34 -25.91 -21.72
N LEU A 483 -20.39 -24.69 -22.29
CA LEU A 483 -20.55 -24.45 -23.72
C LEU A 483 -19.36 -24.90 -24.58
N ASN A 484 -18.18 -25.11 -23.98
CA ASN A 484 -17.00 -25.61 -24.70
C ASN A 484 -16.91 -27.15 -24.66
N LYS A 485 -17.67 -27.80 -23.78
CA LYS A 485 -17.79 -29.27 -23.69
C LYS A 485 -18.89 -29.83 -24.59
N GLN A 486 -19.84 -29.00 -25.01
CA GLN A 486 -20.90 -29.30 -25.99
C GLN A 486 -20.49 -28.83 -27.38
#